data_AF-A0A353CW31-F1
#
_entry.id   AF-A0A353CW31-F1
#
_cell.length_a   1.000
_cell.length_b   1.000
_cell.length_c   1.000
_cell.angle_alpha   90.00
_cell.angle_beta   90.00
_cell.angle_gamma   90.00
#
_symmetry.space_group_name_H-M   'P 1'
#
loop_
_entity.id
_entity.type
_entity.pdbx_description
1 polymer ?
#
loop_
_entity_poly.entity_id
_entity_poly.type
_entity_poly.pdbx_seq_one_letter_code
_entity_poly.pdbx_strand_id
1 'polypeptide(L)'
;MILLQFISVRITLMQNRICHRIHIRSLFFSQSTVRVAKYYPNQDIVLPIDCAKSFYCLWVKVGKSCSLKNNYFFNVQPFQETLHGSYCGPASLRIVLDYYGVEKTEEEVAKICGRDPDIRTDASSIKKAAVSFGFKAEIQNDSSFDDIQRWLDKKVPVIVDWFTRGRADYDDSEVPDGHYSVVVGLDKDNIYLQDPEIGKMRTLKRDDFMRVWFDFKSSQITSWDEMIIRQLIAIQKNNEKR
;
A
#
# COMPACT_ATOMS: atom_id res chain seq x y z
N MET A 1 -20.99 -30.47 7.64
CA MET A 1 -21.50 -29.08 7.57
C MET A 1 -20.35 -28.15 7.83
N ILE A 2 -19.88 -27.42 6.81
CA ILE A 2 -18.84 -26.40 7.00
C ILE A 2 -19.58 -25.08 7.23
N LEU A 3 -19.41 -24.48 8.40
CA LEU A 3 -19.92 -23.14 8.71
C LEU A 3 -18.83 -22.13 8.32
N LEU A 4 -18.99 -21.44 7.20
CA LEU A 4 -18.11 -20.35 6.79
C LEU A 4 -18.72 -19.02 7.24
N GLN A 5 -18.01 -18.32 8.12
CA GLN A 5 -18.42 -17.00 8.62
C GLN A 5 -17.84 -15.89 7.74
N PHE A 6 -18.75 -14.98 7.35
CA PHE A 6 -18.56 -13.64 6.78
C PHE A 6 -17.93 -13.52 5.37
N ILE A 7 -18.80 -13.57 4.36
CA ILE A 7 -18.59 -12.89 3.08
C ILE A 7 -19.82 -12.01 2.83
N SER A 8 -19.65 -10.70 2.83
CA SER A 8 -20.71 -9.77 2.41
C SER A 8 -20.74 -9.75 0.89
N VAL A 9 -21.62 -10.53 0.28
CA VAL A 9 -21.82 -10.51 -1.18
C VAL A 9 -23.01 -9.62 -1.50
N ARG A 10 -22.79 -8.56 -2.29
CA ARG A 10 -23.88 -7.80 -2.92
C ARG A 10 -24.30 -8.51 -4.19
N ILE A 11 -25.56 -8.92 -4.27
CA ILE A 11 -26.14 -9.50 -5.49
C ILE A 11 -27.36 -8.67 -5.88
N THR A 12 -27.39 -8.27 -7.15
CA THR A 12 -28.57 -7.69 -7.79
C THR A 12 -29.27 -8.80 -8.56
N LEU A 13 -30.47 -9.18 -8.15
CA LEU A 13 -31.32 -10.12 -8.89
C LEU A 13 -32.50 -9.36 -9.50
N MET A 14 -32.76 -9.60 -10.78
CA MET A 14 -33.99 -9.17 -11.44
C MET A 14 -34.97 -10.34 -11.50
N GLN A 15 -36.11 -10.19 -10.86
CA GLN A 15 -37.29 -11.04 -11.02
C GLN A 15 -38.48 -10.14 -11.34
N ASN A 16 -39.26 -10.47 -12.38
CA ASN A 16 -40.44 -9.69 -12.80
C ASN A 16 -40.23 -8.16 -12.90
N ARG A 17 -39.05 -7.74 -13.40
CA ARG A 17 -38.64 -6.32 -13.55
C ARG A 17 -38.57 -5.51 -12.24
N ILE A 18 -38.43 -6.17 -11.10
CA ILE A 18 -38.20 -5.53 -9.80
C ILE A 18 -36.76 -5.83 -9.35
N CYS A 19 -36.04 -4.79 -8.93
CA CYS A 19 -34.67 -4.90 -8.45
C CYS A 19 -34.69 -5.18 -6.93
N HIS A 20 -34.24 -6.37 -6.53
CA HIS A 20 -34.13 -6.71 -5.11
C HIS A 20 -32.68 -6.66 -4.64
N ARG A 21 -32.44 -5.88 -3.58
CA ARG A 21 -31.16 -5.86 -2.85
C ARG A 21 -31.19 -6.94 -1.79
N ILE A 22 -30.31 -7.94 -1.87
CA ILE A 22 -30.28 -9.04 -0.90
C ILE A 22 -28.94 -9.03 -0.17
N HIS A 23 -29.00 -8.97 1.16
CA HIS A 23 -27.87 -9.23 2.04
C HIS A 23 -27.89 -10.70 2.46
N ILE A 24 -26.88 -11.46 2.04
CA ILE A 24 -26.73 -12.88 2.37
C ILE A 24 -25.75 -12.99 3.55
N ARG A 25 -26.19 -13.61 4.66
CA ARG A 25 -25.32 -13.84 5.83
C ARG A 25 -24.67 -15.22 5.85
N SER A 26 -25.30 -16.23 5.27
CA SER A 26 -24.79 -17.60 5.27
C SER A 26 -25.30 -18.40 4.07
N LEU A 27 -24.43 -19.26 3.55
CA LEU A 27 -24.70 -20.23 2.48
C LEU A 27 -24.43 -21.62 3.02
N PHE A 28 -25.44 -22.50 2.97
CA PHE A 28 -25.29 -23.89 3.36
C PHE A 28 -25.30 -24.77 2.11
N PHE A 29 -24.26 -25.59 1.95
CA PHE A 29 -24.16 -26.59 0.88
C PHE A 29 -24.46 -27.98 1.42
N SER A 30 -25.44 -28.66 0.82
CA SER A 30 -25.54 -30.14 0.83
C SER A 30 -25.28 -30.66 -0.57
N GLN A 31 -25.02 -31.97 -0.73
CA GLN A 31 -24.74 -32.61 -2.03
C GLN A 31 -25.87 -32.45 -3.08
N SER A 32 -27.00 -31.82 -2.74
CA SER A 32 -28.13 -31.67 -3.65
C SER A 32 -28.84 -30.31 -3.60
N THR A 33 -28.48 -29.39 -2.69
CA THR A 33 -29.20 -28.10 -2.52
C THR A 33 -28.32 -27.01 -1.90
N VAL A 34 -28.57 -25.75 -2.28
CA VAL A 34 -28.02 -24.54 -1.64
C VAL A 34 -29.17 -23.82 -0.92
N ARG A 35 -29.01 -23.54 0.39
CA ARG A 35 -29.97 -22.74 1.17
C ARG A 35 -29.37 -21.40 1.56
N VAL A 36 -30.16 -20.33 1.45
CA VAL A 36 -29.78 -18.94 1.76
C VAL A 36 -30.67 -18.40 2.88
N ALA A 37 -30.09 -18.02 4.02
CA ALA A 37 -30.83 -17.38 5.12
C ALA A 37 -30.78 -15.84 5.01
N LYS A 38 -31.95 -15.18 5.00
CA LYS A 38 -32.10 -13.70 5.03
C LYS A 38 -32.18 -13.15 6.46
N TYR A 39 -31.86 -11.87 6.64
CA TYR A 39 -32.14 -11.11 7.87
C TYR A 39 -33.63 -10.69 7.90
N TYR A 40 -34.48 -11.63 8.34
CA TYR A 40 -35.90 -11.55 8.73
C TYR A 40 -37.01 -11.12 7.74
N PRO A 41 -38.24 -11.72 7.83
CA PRO A 41 -38.59 -12.99 8.48
C PRO A 41 -38.72 -14.15 7.47
N ASN A 42 -38.05 -15.26 7.80
CA ASN A 42 -38.37 -16.67 7.49
C ASN A 42 -38.96 -17.01 6.10
N GLN A 43 -38.14 -16.94 5.05
CA GLN A 43 -38.38 -17.70 3.83
C GLN A 43 -37.07 -18.31 3.31
N ASP A 44 -37.01 -19.64 3.24
CA ASP A 44 -35.98 -20.38 2.52
C ASP A 44 -36.22 -20.18 1.01
N ILE A 45 -35.29 -19.53 0.31
CA ILE A 45 -35.33 -19.42 -1.16
C ILE A 45 -34.48 -20.57 -1.73
N VAL A 46 -35.13 -21.44 -2.51
CA VAL A 46 -34.46 -22.48 -3.29
C VAL A 46 -34.14 -21.92 -4.66
N LEU A 47 -32.84 -21.78 -5.00
CA LEU A 47 -32.41 -21.35 -6.33
C LEU A 47 -32.22 -22.57 -7.26
N PRO A 48 -32.58 -22.47 -8.55
CA PRO A 48 -32.34 -23.52 -9.54
C PRO A 48 -30.85 -23.83 -9.71
N ILE A 49 -30.53 -25.11 -9.95
CA ILE A 49 -29.17 -25.67 -10.06
C ILE A 49 -28.29 -24.95 -11.10
N ASP A 50 -28.89 -24.42 -12.16
CA ASP A 50 -28.14 -23.74 -13.22
C ASP A 50 -27.57 -22.37 -12.79
N CYS A 51 -28.20 -21.69 -11.83
CA CYS A 51 -27.59 -20.52 -11.19
C CYS A 51 -26.37 -20.91 -10.33
N ALA A 52 -26.43 -22.05 -9.64
CA ALA A 52 -25.37 -22.50 -8.73
C ALA A 52 -24.06 -22.85 -9.47
N LYS A 53 -24.15 -23.34 -10.72
CA LYS A 53 -22.97 -23.61 -11.57
C LYS A 53 -22.20 -22.34 -11.94
N SER A 54 -22.90 -21.24 -12.25
CA SER A 54 -22.25 -19.93 -12.48
C SER A 54 -21.57 -19.39 -11.22
N PHE A 55 -22.15 -19.62 -10.04
CA PHE A 55 -21.51 -19.27 -8.77
C PHE A 55 -20.28 -20.14 -8.46
N TYR A 56 -20.31 -21.43 -8.75
CA TYR A 56 -19.16 -22.33 -8.56
C TYR A 56 -17.98 -21.93 -9.46
N CYS A 57 -18.23 -21.59 -10.73
CA CYS A 57 -17.20 -21.08 -11.64
C CYS A 57 -16.61 -19.73 -11.19
N LEU A 58 -17.44 -18.84 -10.65
CA LEU A 58 -16.97 -17.58 -10.05
C LEU A 58 -16.14 -17.85 -8.80
N TRP A 59 -16.53 -18.81 -7.96
CA TRP A 59 -15.79 -19.21 -6.76
C TRP A 59 -14.46 -19.89 -7.07
N VAL A 60 -14.33 -20.66 -8.16
CA VAL A 60 -13.02 -21.21 -8.57
C VAL A 60 -12.08 -20.10 -9.07
N LYS A 61 -12.62 -19.02 -9.68
CA LYS A 61 -11.82 -17.83 -10.04
C LYS A 61 -11.44 -16.96 -8.84
N VAL A 62 -12.31 -16.86 -7.83
CA VAL A 62 -12.08 -16.05 -6.61
C VAL A 62 -11.37 -16.87 -5.51
N GLY A 63 -11.44 -18.20 -5.59
CA GLY A 63 -10.93 -19.18 -4.63
C GLY A 63 -9.49 -19.61 -4.86
N LYS A 64 -8.68 -18.80 -5.55
CA LYS A 64 -7.27 -18.74 -5.15
C LYS A 64 -7.28 -18.18 -3.75
N SER A 65 -7.16 -19.05 -2.74
CA SER A 65 -6.92 -18.61 -1.38
C SER A 65 -5.74 -17.64 -1.44
N CYS A 66 -5.99 -16.35 -1.20
CA CYS A 66 -4.93 -15.41 -0.92
C CYS A 66 -4.46 -15.75 0.49
N SER A 67 -3.74 -16.85 0.60
CA SER A 67 -2.87 -17.05 1.75
C SER A 67 -1.86 -15.92 1.62
N LEU A 68 -1.88 -14.96 2.55
CA LEU A 68 -0.76 -14.05 2.79
C LEU A 68 0.42 -14.93 3.21
N LYS A 69 1.04 -15.58 2.23
CA LYS A 69 2.21 -16.43 2.38
C LYS A 69 3.38 -15.48 2.22
N ASN A 70 3.92 -15.10 3.38
CA ASN A 70 5.15 -14.36 3.65
C ASN A 70 4.87 -12.98 4.24
N ASN A 71 5.13 -12.86 5.55
CA ASN A 71 5.45 -11.59 6.16
C ASN A 71 6.81 -11.19 5.58
N TYR A 72 6.82 -10.37 4.54
CA TYR A 72 8.06 -9.80 4.04
C TYR A 72 8.51 -8.77 5.05
N PHE A 73 9.60 -9.05 5.74
CA PHE A 73 10.29 -8.08 6.56
C PHE A 73 11.70 -8.00 6.02
N PHE A 74 11.99 -6.95 5.28
CA PHE A 74 13.33 -6.71 4.78
C PHE A 74 14.24 -6.35 5.94
N ASN A 75 15.40 -6.99 5.99
CA ASN A 75 16.45 -6.57 6.90
C ASN A 75 17.13 -5.32 6.33
N VAL A 76 16.63 -4.16 6.69
CA VAL A 76 17.13 -2.85 6.25
C VAL A 76 17.76 -2.16 7.45
N GLN A 77 18.92 -1.53 7.26
CA GLN A 77 19.56 -0.79 8.34
C GLN A 77 18.80 0.51 8.62
N PRO A 78 18.50 0.83 9.89
CA PRO A 78 17.94 2.12 10.23
C PRO A 78 18.88 3.27 9.89
N PHE A 79 18.30 4.36 9.43
CA PHE A 79 19.01 5.61 9.20
C PHE A 79 18.09 6.77 9.55
N GLN A 80 18.61 7.77 10.25
CA GLN A 80 17.89 9.01 10.52
C GLN A 80 18.42 10.09 9.58
N GLU A 81 17.50 10.83 8.96
CA GLU A 81 17.87 12.00 8.17
C GLU A 81 18.42 13.14 9.04
N THR A 82 19.12 14.05 8.39
CA THR A 82 19.33 15.39 8.95
C THR A 82 17.99 16.14 8.96
N LEU A 83 17.44 16.37 10.15
CA LEU A 83 16.12 16.99 10.33
C LEU A 83 16.08 18.46 9.84
N HIS A 84 14.88 18.93 9.50
CA HIS A 84 14.59 20.30 9.05
C HIS A 84 15.39 20.75 7.81
N GLY A 85 15.81 19.80 6.99
CA GLY A 85 16.62 20.06 5.81
C GLY A 85 16.13 19.33 4.55
N SER A 86 14.84 19.04 4.39
CA SER A 86 14.33 18.43 3.16
C SER A 86 15.05 17.12 2.75
N TYR A 87 15.53 16.35 3.74
CA TYR A 87 16.36 15.17 3.53
C TYR A 87 15.57 13.85 3.47
N CYS A 88 14.27 13.83 3.78
CA CYS A 88 13.47 12.60 3.81
C CYS A 88 13.50 11.78 2.51
N GLY A 89 13.44 12.46 1.35
CA GLY A 89 13.60 11.82 0.04
C GLY A 89 14.99 11.20 -0.14
N PRO A 90 16.08 11.99 -0.06
CA PRO A 90 17.45 11.47 -0.11
C PRO A 90 17.77 10.37 0.92
N ALA A 91 17.32 10.51 2.16
CA ALA A 91 17.51 9.54 3.22
C ALA A 91 16.76 8.24 2.94
N SER A 92 15.52 8.31 2.44
CA SER A 92 14.77 7.13 1.99
C SER A 92 15.46 6.41 0.84
N LEU A 93 15.99 7.15 -0.15
CA LEU A 93 16.78 6.56 -1.23
C LEU A 93 18.06 5.91 -0.69
N ARG A 94 18.76 6.56 0.23
CA ARG A 94 19.96 6.00 0.88
C ARG A 94 19.65 4.68 1.56
N ILE A 95 18.55 4.60 2.31
CA ILE A 95 18.08 3.36 2.97
C ILE A 95 17.87 2.24 1.93
N VAL A 96 17.29 2.56 0.77
CA VAL A 96 17.10 1.59 -0.32
C VAL A 96 18.43 1.18 -0.99
N LEU A 97 19.36 2.10 -1.17
CA LEU A 97 20.69 1.81 -1.71
C LEU A 97 21.47 0.86 -0.79
N ASP A 98 21.41 1.11 0.52
CA ASP A 98 22.02 0.26 1.55
C ASP A 98 21.44 -1.16 1.53
N TYR A 99 20.11 -1.30 1.41
CA TYR A 99 19.46 -2.60 1.21
C TYR A 99 20.04 -3.38 0.02
N TYR A 100 20.50 -2.68 -1.02
CA TYR A 100 21.12 -3.28 -2.19
C TYR A 100 22.64 -3.46 -2.09
N GLY A 101 23.26 -3.08 -0.98
CA GLY A 101 24.70 -3.14 -0.73
C GLY A 101 25.47 -1.99 -1.37
N VAL A 102 24.80 -0.86 -1.66
CA VAL A 102 25.43 0.35 -2.20
C VAL A 102 25.52 1.39 -1.08
N GLU A 103 26.69 1.46 -0.45
CA GLU A 103 26.94 2.40 0.64
C GLU A 103 27.12 3.83 0.10
N LYS A 104 26.29 4.74 0.60
CA LYS A 104 26.36 6.17 0.34
C LYS A 104 26.10 6.98 1.60
N THR A 105 26.76 8.13 1.69
CA THR A 105 26.42 9.17 2.65
C THR A 105 25.12 9.86 2.24
N GLU A 106 24.41 10.46 3.21
CA GLU A 106 23.21 11.24 2.93
C GLU A 106 23.50 12.39 1.96
N GLU A 107 24.60 13.11 2.16
CA GLU A 107 25.03 14.23 1.32
C GLU A 107 25.28 13.81 -0.13
N GLU A 108 25.95 12.68 -0.37
CA GLU A 108 26.13 12.16 -1.74
C GLU A 108 24.79 11.89 -2.42
N VAL A 109 23.82 11.31 -1.70
CA VAL A 109 22.50 11.02 -2.26
C VAL A 109 21.71 12.31 -2.48
N ALA A 110 21.75 13.24 -1.53
CA ALA A 110 21.05 14.52 -1.59
C ALA A 110 21.54 15.38 -2.76
N LYS A 111 22.85 15.46 -2.98
CA LYS A 111 23.44 16.15 -4.12
C LYS A 111 22.94 15.61 -5.46
N ILE A 112 22.86 14.28 -5.58
CA ILE A 112 22.39 13.62 -6.81
C ILE A 112 20.87 13.77 -6.99
N CYS A 113 20.11 13.82 -5.90
CA CYS A 113 18.69 14.19 -5.92
C CYS A 113 18.47 15.67 -6.29
N GLY A 114 19.52 16.49 -6.34
CA GLY A 114 19.37 17.94 -6.54
C GLY A 114 18.65 18.61 -5.38
N ARG A 115 18.87 18.10 -4.16
CA ARG A 115 18.23 18.63 -2.95
C ARG A 115 18.51 20.13 -2.82
N ASP A 116 17.46 20.86 -2.52
CA ASP A 116 17.46 22.27 -2.18
C ASP A 116 16.85 22.38 -0.77
N PRO A 117 17.48 23.10 0.18
CA PRO A 117 16.85 23.32 1.49
C PRO A 117 15.46 23.93 1.43
N ASP A 118 15.20 24.78 0.44
CA ASP A 118 13.96 25.56 0.33
C ASP A 118 12.90 24.83 -0.50
N ILE A 119 13.27 23.73 -1.18
CA ILE A 119 12.38 22.98 -2.08
C ILE A 119 12.42 21.49 -1.71
N ARG A 120 11.24 20.89 -1.53
CA ARG A 120 11.12 19.44 -1.30
C ARG A 120 11.73 18.65 -2.47
N THR A 121 12.36 17.54 -2.14
CA THR A 121 12.82 16.59 -3.16
C THR A 121 11.61 15.84 -3.72
N ASP A 122 11.23 16.10 -4.96
CA ASP A 122 10.12 15.39 -5.61
C ASP A 122 10.50 13.94 -6.01
N ALA A 123 9.49 13.11 -6.26
CA ALA A 123 9.70 11.72 -6.67
C ALA A 123 10.42 11.56 -8.01
N SER A 124 10.35 12.54 -8.91
CA SER A 124 11.09 12.51 -10.18
C SER A 124 12.58 12.67 -9.96
N SER A 125 12.98 13.51 -9.00
CA SER A 125 14.35 13.69 -8.56
C SER A 125 14.89 12.43 -7.88
N ILE A 126 14.10 11.81 -6.99
CA ILE A 126 14.46 10.51 -6.38
C ILE A 126 14.65 9.43 -7.46
N LYS A 127 13.72 9.34 -8.43
CA LYS A 127 13.81 8.40 -9.55
C LYS A 127 15.07 8.64 -10.39
N LYS A 128 15.36 9.89 -10.77
CA LYS A 128 16.57 10.24 -11.55
C LYS A 128 17.84 9.86 -10.78
N ALA A 129 17.87 10.13 -9.48
CA ALA A 129 18.98 9.75 -8.62
C ALA A 129 19.19 8.24 -8.56
N ALA A 130 18.13 7.47 -8.30
CA ALA A 130 18.19 6.01 -8.33
C ALA A 130 18.72 5.46 -9.67
N VAL A 131 18.26 6.03 -10.80
CA VAL A 131 18.75 5.67 -12.14
C VAL A 131 20.24 5.98 -12.31
N SER A 132 20.70 7.12 -11.80
CA SER A 132 22.13 7.50 -11.86
C SER A 132 23.03 6.54 -11.07
N PHE A 133 22.50 5.90 -10.03
CA PHE A 133 23.17 4.85 -9.26
C PHE A 133 23.09 3.46 -9.92
N GLY A 134 22.50 3.34 -11.12
CA GLY A 134 22.43 2.09 -11.88
C GLY A 134 21.20 1.22 -11.59
N PHE A 135 20.19 1.78 -10.93
CA PHE A 135 18.92 1.08 -10.65
C PHE A 135 17.86 1.44 -11.71
N LYS A 136 16.79 0.65 -11.75
CA LYS A 136 15.55 1.01 -12.44
C LYS A 136 14.57 1.53 -11.39
N ALA A 137 13.86 2.62 -11.69
CA ALA A 137 12.91 3.22 -10.75
C ALA A 137 11.58 3.57 -11.43
N GLU A 138 10.48 3.22 -10.77
CA GLU A 138 9.11 3.39 -11.23
C GLU A 138 8.31 4.19 -10.20
N ILE A 139 7.67 5.27 -10.63
CA ILE A 139 6.77 6.07 -9.81
C ILE A 139 5.35 5.63 -10.15
N GLN A 140 4.55 5.35 -9.12
CA GLN A 140 3.14 4.97 -9.26
C GLN A 140 2.31 5.85 -8.34
N ASN A 141 1.21 6.39 -8.87
CA ASN A 141 0.18 7.08 -8.10
C ASN A 141 -1.07 6.19 -8.04
N ASP A 142 -2.02 6.55 -7.17
CA ASP A 142 -3.26 5.79 -6.96
C ASP A 142 -3.04 4.35 -6.51
N SER A 143 -1.89 4.09 -5.90
CA SER A 143 -1.46 2.75 -5.51
C SER A 143 -2.34 2.17 -4.42
N SER A 144 -2.29 0.86 -4.30
CA SER A 144 -2.95 0.08 -3.26
C SER A 144 -1.93 -0.71 -2.44
N PHE A 145 -2.38 -1.29 -1.33
CA PHE A 145 -1.56 -2.26 -0.59
C PHE A 145 -1.20 -3.48 -1.45
N ASP A 146 -2.03 -3.85 -2.43
CA ASP A 146 -1.71 -4.94 -3.35
C ASP A 146 -0.58 -4.54 -4.32
N ASP A 147 -0.45 -3.26 -4.69
CA ASP A 147 0.69 -2.75 -5.46
C ASP A 147 1.98 -2.85 -4.64
N ILE A 148 1.95 -2.41 -3.38
CA ILE A 148 3.07 -2.56 -2.44
C ILE A 148 3.43 -4.05 -2.32
N GLN A 149 2.46 -4.92 -2.06
CA GLN A 149 2.70 -6.36 -1.92
C GLN A 149 3.37 -6.96 -3.17
N ARG A 150 2.94 -6.58 -4.38
CA ARG A 150 3.57 -7.05 -5.63
C ARG A 150 5.04 -6.68 -5.75
N TRP A 151 5.46 -5.55 -5.19
CA TRP A 151 6.87 -5.16 -5.14
C TRP A 151 7.63 -5.91 -4.06
N LEU A 152 7.04 -6.03 -2.86
CA LEU A 152 7.65 -6.76 -1.75
C LEU A 152 7.88 -8.24 -2.10
N ASP A 153 6.92 -8.88 -2.80
CA ASP A 153 7.03 -10.27 -3.29
C ASP A 153 8.25 -10.48 -4.20
N LYS A 154 8.65 -9.43 -4.94
CA LYS A 154 9.82 -9.41 -5.81
C LYS A 154 11.11 -9.01 -5.08
N LYS A 155 11.07 -8.82 -3.76
CA LYS A 155 12.18 -8.30 -2.94
C LYS A 155 12.63 -6.90 -3.41
N VAL A 156 11.67 -6.07 -3.77
CA VAL A 156 11.88 -4.68 -4.17
C VAL A 156 11.31 -3.78 -3.07
N PRO A 157 12.14 -3.01 -2.34
CA PRO A 157 11.64 -2.02 -1.40
C PRO A 157 10.97 -0.88 -2.17
N VAL A 158 9.94 -0.31 -1.57
CA VAL A 158 9.21 0.82 -2.13
C VAL A 158 9.29 2.00 -1.17
N ILE A 159 9.59 3.18 -1.71
CA ILE A 159 9.48 4.43 -0.99
C ILE A 159 8.03 4.89 -1.14
N VAL A 160 7.35 5.24 -0.06
CA VAL A 160 6.02 5.84 -0.09
C VAL A 160 6.10 7.32 0.24
N ASP A 161 5.25 8.09 -0.42
CA ASP A 161 5.04 9.52 -0.15
C ASP A 161 3.72 9.68 0.61
N TRP A 162 3.76 10.19 1.84
CA TRP A 162 2.64 10.19 2.77
C TRP A 162 2.74 11.31 3.81
N PHE A 163 1.62 11.69 4.40
CA PHE A 163 1.57 12.72 5.44
C PHE A 163 1.89 12.12 6.82
N THR A 164 3.04 12.49 7.39
CA THR A 164 3.45 12.01 8.72
C THR A 164 2.86 12.89 9.82
N ARG A 165 2.57 12.27 10.97
CA ARG A 165 2.26 13.01 12.21
C ARG A 165 3.48 13.66 12.87
N GLY A 166 4.66 13.53 12.24
CA GLY A 166 5.93 13.96 12.82
C GLY A 166 6.48 13.01 13.89
N ARG A 167 7.49 13.52 14.61
CA ARG A 167 8.13 12.85 15.74
C ARG A 167 7.31 13.03 17.02
N ALA A 168 7.72 12.35 18.10
CA ALA A 168 7.06 12.48 19.40
C ALA A 168 7.67 13.60 20.27
N ASP A 169 8.87 14.05 19.91
CA ASP A 169 9.67 15.09 20.57
C ASP A 169 9.59 16.44 19.84
N TYR A 170 8.73 16.55 18.81
CA TYR A 170 8.38 17.84 18.21
C TYR A 170 7.51 18.67 19.15
N ASP A 171 7.69 19.98 19.09
CA ASP A 171 6.88 20.92 19.86
C ASP A 171 5.49 21.13 19.25
N ASP A 172 4.61 21.79 20.01
CA ASP A 172 3.21 22.03 19.60
C ASP A 172 3.07 22.93 18.37
N SER A 173 4.13 23.62 17.94
CA SER A 173 4.13 24.49 16.76
C SER A 173 4.56 23.77 15.47
N GLU A 174 5.17 22.59 15.58
CA GLU A 174 5.48 21.73 14.44
C GLU A 174 4.20 21.07 13.91
N VAL A 175 4.00 21.13 12.59
CA VAL A 175 2.78 20.65 11.94
C VAL A 175 3.04 19.36 11.14
N PRO A 176 2.03 18.47 11.01
CA PRO A 176 2.09 17.34 10.09
C PRO A 176 2.44 17.78 8.67
N ASP A 177 3.21 16.96 7.97
CA ASP A 177 3.80 17.34 6.70
C ASP A 177 4.03 16.14 5.76
N GLY A 178 4.21 16.44 4.48
CA GLY A 178 4.57 15.49 3.43
C GLY A 178 5.93 14.84 3.67
N HIS A 179 5.99 13.51 3.54
CA HIS A 179 7.14 12.74 3.99
C HIS A 179 7.37 11.46 3.18
N TYR A 180 8.65 11.12 3.02
CA TYR A 180 9.05 9.85 2.42
C TYR A 180 9.47 8.83 3.47
N SER A 181 9.06 7.59 3.29
CA SER A 181 9.56 6.47 4.09
C SER A 181 9.67 5.19 3.27
N VAL A 182 10.51 4.25 3.70
CA VAL A 182 10.71 2.98 2.98
C VAL A 182 9.81 1.91 3.57
N VAL A 183 8.94 1.32 2.76
CA VAL A 183 8.17 0.14 3.18
C VAL A 183 9.09 -1.06 3.20
N VAL A 184 9.28 -1.62 4.38
CA VAL A 184 10.11 -2.81 4.61
C VAL A 184 9.27 -4.04 4.93
N GLY A 185 7.97 -3.86 5.16
CA GLY A 185 7.04 -4.96 5.30
C GLY A 185 5.57 -4.55 5.27
N LEU A 186 4.73 -5.56 5.09
CA LEU A 186 3.28 -5.44 5.03
C LEU A 186 2.66 -6.75 5.53
N ASP A 187 1.61 -6.66 6.35
CA ASP A 187 0.80 -7.80 6.76
C ASP A 187 -0.71 -7.51 6.61
N LYS A 188 -1.55 -8.37 7.19
CA LYS A 188 -3.00 -8.24 7.11
C LYS A 188 -3.53 -6.96 7.77
N ASP A 189 -2.89 -6.48 8.83
CA ASP A 189 -3.35 -5.37 9.66
C ASP A 189 -2.45 -4.12 9.52
N ASN A 190 -1.15 -4.29 9.26
CA ASN A 190 -0.15 -3.23 9.38
C ASN A 190 0.75 -3.05 8.15
N ILE A 191 1.25 -1.83 8.00
CA ILE A 191 2.39 -1.46 7.16
C ILE A 191 3.57 -1.09 8.05
N TYR A 192 4.77 -1.51 7.64
CA TYR A 192 6.02 -1.31 8.37
C TYR A 192 6.96 -0.43 7.55
N LEU A 193 7.27 0.75 8.09
CA LEU A 193 8.06 1.78 7.44
C LEU A 193 9.40 1.93 8.15
N GLN A 194 10.50 1.76 7.44
CA GLN A 194 11.77 2.30 7.89
C GLN A 194 11.74 3.81 7.60
N ASP A 195 11.56 4.58 8.67
CA ASP A 195 11.22 5.99 8.59
C ASP A 195 12.46 6.85 8.92
N PRO A 196 12.97 7.64 7.95
CA PRO A 196 14.15 8.47 8.16
C PRO A 196 13.93 9.61 9.15
N GLU A 197 12.71 10.07 9.38
CA GLU A 197 12.41 11.15 10.33
C GLU A 197 12.72 10.70 11.77
N ILE A 198 12.35 9.47 12.13
CA ILE A 198 12.54 8.92 13.48
C ILE A 198 13.77 8.01 13.59
N GLY A 199 14.46 7.73 12.49
CA GLY A 199 15.65 6.87 12.46
C GLY A 199 15.39 5.41 12.83
N LYS A 200 14.14 4.96 12.78
CA LYS A 200 13.70 3.63 13.24
C LYS A 200 12.44 3.20 12.51
N MET A 201 11.98 1.99 12.80
CA MET A 201 10.73 1.50 12.23
C MET A 201 9.50 2.20 12.82
N ARG A 202 8.62 2.69 11.94
CA ARG A 202 7.24 3.10 12.25
C ARG A 202 6.29 1.99 11.81
N THR A 203 5.36 1.63 12.68
CA THR A 203 4.28 0.66 12.37
C THR A 203 2.95 1.39 12.40
N LEU A 204 2.16 1.25 11.33
CA LEU A 204 0.84 1.85 11.22
C LEU A 204 -0.16 0.78 10.82
N LYS A 205 -1.39 0.87 11.35
CA LYS A 205 -2.50 0.09 10.80
C LYS A 205 -2.74 0.52 9.37
N ARG A 206 -3.08 -0.43 8.51
CA ARG A 206 -3.36 -0.17 7.09
C ARG A 206 -4.49 0.85 6.90
N ASP A 207 -5.54 0.77 7.70
CA ASP A 207 -6.64 1.72 7.65
C ASP A 207 -6.22 3.14 8.05
N ASP A 208 -5.28 3.27 8.99
CA ASP A 208 -4.76 4.57 9.42
C ASP A 208 -3.82 5.15 8.36
N PHE A 209 -2.90 4.34 7.84
CA PHE A 209 -2.00 4.75 6.75
C PHE A 209 -2.77 5.18 5.50
N MET A 210 -3.83 4.45 5.13
CA MET A 210 -4.65 4.80 3.97
C MET A 210 -5.30 6.20 4.08
N ARG A 211 -5.57 6.68 5.30
CA ARG A 211 -6.12 8.03 5.52
C ARG A 211 -5.09 9.14 5.28
N VAL A 212 -3.81 8.83 5.38
CA VAL A 212 -2.69 9.77 5.28
C VAL A 212 -1.76 9.48 4.11
N TRP A 213 -2.12 8.54 3.24
CA TRP A 213 -1.32 8.19 2.06
C TRP A 213 -1.59 9.16 0.90
N PHE A 214 -1.21 10.41 1.14
CA PHE A 214 -1.25 11.51 0.21
C PHE A 214 -0.15 12.52 0.57
N ASP A 215 0.18 13.40 -0.37
CA ASP A 215 0.99 14.59 -0.16
C ASP A 215 0.53 15.72 -1.11
N PHE A 216 1.22 16.86 -1.09
CA PHE A 216 1.01 18.01 -1.94
C PHE A 216 2.30 18.38 -2.68
N LYS A 217 2.17 18.85 -3.92
CA LYS A 217 3.33 19.30 -4.72
C LYS A 217 4.03 20.53 -4.14
N SER A 218 3.32 21.33 -3.35
CA SER A 218 3.79 22.57 -2.78
C SER A 218 3.47 22.63 -1.28
N SER A 219 4.14 23.53 -0.55
CA SER A 219 3.88 23.74 0.88
C SER A 219 2.51 24.35 1.17
N GLN A 220 1.87 24.98 0.17
CA GLN A 220 0.57 25.62 0.30
C GLN A 220 -0.32 25.19 -0.85
N ILE A 221 -1.32 24.38 -0.55
CA ILE A 221 -2.26 23.92 -1.58
C ILE A 221 -3.07 25.10 -2.11
N THR A 222 -3.09 25.28 -3.43
CA THR A 222 -3.95 26.28 -4.09
C THR A 222 -4.98 25.65 -5.03
N SER A 223 -4.75 24.41 -5.45
CA SER A 223 -5.67 23.61 -6.26
C SER A 223 -5.64 22.12 -5.89
N TRP A 224 -6.73 21.42 -6.15
CA TRP A 224 -6.82 19.95 -6.06
C TRP A 224 -5.83 19.23 -6.99
N ASP A 225 -5.42 19.86 -8.09
CA ASP A 225 -4.43 19.31 -9.03
C ASP A 225 -3.02 19.18 -8.44
N GLU A 226 -2.79 19.80 -7.27
CA GLU A 226 -1.54 19.70 -6.53
C GLU A 226 -1.49 18.48 -5.61
N MET A 227 -2.60 17.74 -5.45
CA MET A 227 -2.61 16.54 -4.65
C MET A 227 -1.80 15.42 -5.30
N ILE A 228 -0.99 14.77 -4.47
CA ILE A 228 -0.33 13.50 -4.75
C ILE A 228 -1.10 12.44 -3.97
N ILE A 229 -1.69 11.46 -4.68
CA ILE A 229 -2.52 10.44 -4.05
C ILE A 229 -1.81 9.10 -4.14
N ARG A 230 -1.56 8.48 -2.98
CA ARG A 230 -1.07 7.11 -2.84
C ARG A 230 0.16 6.83 -3.71
N GLN A 231 1.12 7.73 -3.62
CA GLN A 231 2.34 7.64 -4.42
C GLN A 231 3.34 6.68 -3.79
N LEU A 232 3.98 5.88 -4.64
CA LEU A 232 5.15 5.09 -4.29
C LEU A 232 6.20 5.16 -5.40
N ILE A 233 7.44 4.88 -5.00
CA ILE A 233 8.61 4.77 -5.87
C ILE A 233 9.20 3.38 -5.65
N ALA A 234 9.07 2.49 -6.63
CA ALA A 234 9.71 1.18 -6.62
C ALA A 234 11.09 1.28 -7.25
N ILE A 235 12.13 0.83 -6.55
CA ILE A 235 13.52 0.90 -7.01
C ILE A 235 14.06 -0.53 -7.09
N GLN A 236 14.37 -1.01 -8.30
CA GLN A 236 14.76 -2.38 -8.57
C GLN A 236 16.18 -2.45 -9.17
N LYS A 237 16.90 -3.54 -8.89
CA LYS A 237 18.20 -3.80 -9.53
C LYS A 237 18.03 -3.88 -11.05
N ASN A 238 18.98 -3.31 -11.80
CA ASN A 238 19.02 -3.54 -13.22
C ASN A 238 19.53 -4.97 -13.48
N ASN A 239 18.68 -5.84 -14.04
CA ASN A 239 19.02 -7.23 -14.37
C ASN A 239 19.81 -7.38 -15.69
N GLU A 240 20.25 -6.27 -16.28
CA GLU A 240 21.20 -6.30 -17.39
C GLU A 240 22.54 -6.80 -16.85
N LYS A 241 22.82 -8.08 -17.12
CA LYS A 241 24.11 -8.72 -16.89
C LYS A 241 25.21 -7.81 -17.47
N ARG A 242 26.06 -7.28 -16.59
CA ARG A 242 27.42 -6.87 -16.97
C ARG A 242 28.27 -8.10 -17.21
#